data_AF-A0A8W8P0N8-F1
#
_entry.id   AF-A0A8W8P0N8-F1
#
_cell.length_a   1.000
_cell.length_b   1.000
_cell.length_c   1.000
_cell.angle_alpha   90.00
_cell.angle_beta   90.00
_cell.angle_gamma   90.00
#
_symmetry.space_group_name_H-M   'P 1'
#
loop_
_entity.id
_entity.type
_entity.pdbx_description
1 polymer ?
#
loop_
_entity_poly.entity_id
_entity_poly.type
_entity_poly.pdbx_seq_one_letter_code
_entity_poly.pdbx_strand_id
1 'polypeptide(L)'
;MSDARRPRYRNWMRGEPNNGNGNEHCALYWITRSGWNDGVCKEKINFVICNNNGARLLELQSKVEENWIDLQCRVRGYGFGVWLGLTDLQREGQYVTMSDARRPHYGTG
;
A
#
# COMPACT_ATOMS: atom_id res chain seq x y z
N MET A 1 4.90 13.51 13.25
CA MET A 1 3.59 13.07 12.75
C MET A 1 3.70 13.22 11.25
N SER A 2 3.59 12.10 10.55
CA SER A 2 3.74 11.97 9.10
C SER A 2 2.85 12.99 8.38
N ASP A 3 3.27 13.40 7.19
CA ASP A 3 2.53 14.34 6.33
C ASP A 3 1.12 13.85 5.90
N ALA A 4 0.64 12.72 6.44
CA ALA A 4 -0.69 12.14 6.36
C ALA A 4 -1.48 12.64 5.14
N ARG A 5 -0.96 12.33 3.95
CA ARG A 5 -1.45 12.94 2.73
C ARG A 5 -2.43 12.01 2.04
N ARG A 6 -3.59 12.55 1.65
CA ARG A 6 -4.52 11.81 0.79
C ARG A 6 -3.87 11.52 -0.56
N PRO A 7 -3.98 10.29 -1.09
CA PRO A 7 -3.42 9.93 -2.38
C PRO A 7 -4.14 10.69 -3.50
N ARG A 8 -3.36 11.27 -4.42
CA ARG A 8 -3.90 11.97 -5.60
C ARG A 8 -4.43 10.99 -6.64
N TYR A 9 -3.69 9.90 -6.84
CA TYR A 9 -4.07 8.80 -7.72
C TYR A 9 -4.66 7.66 -6.88
N ARG A 10 -5.71 7.02 -7.40
CA ARG A 10 -6.41 5.91 -6.76
C ARG A 10 -6.84 4.92 -7.83
N ASN A 11 -6.63 3.64 -7.57
CA ASN A 11 -7.05 2.56 -8.45
C ASN A 11 -7.66 1.40 -7.66
N TRP A 12 -8.54 1.74 -6.71
CA TRP A 12 -9.33 0.74 -5.98
C TRP A 12 -10.09 -0.16 -6.93
N MET A 13 -10.05 -1.47 -6.68
CA MET A 13 -10.89 -2.41 -7.40
C MET A 13 -12.36 -2.11 -7.16
N ARG A 14 -13.23 -2.57 -8.07
CA ARG A 14 -14.67 -2.37 -7.90
C ARG A 14 -15.14 -3.07 -6.61
N GLY A 15 -15.67 -2.27 -5.69
CA GLY A 15 -16.11 -2.74 -4.37
C GLY A 15 -15.17 -2.35 -3.24
N GLU A 16 -13.95 -1.88 -3.55
CA GLU A 16 -12.93 -1.52 -2.55
C GLU A 16 -12.81 0.00 -2.35
N PRO A 17 -12.30 0.46 -1.19
CA PRO A 17 -12.03 -0.35 0.01
C PRO A 17 -13.32 -0.78 0.71
N ASN A 18 -13.38 -2.04 1.15
CA ASN A 18 -14.60 -2.63 1.73
C ASN A 18 -14.54 -2.86 3.26
N ASN A 19 -13.36 -2.68 3.84
CA ASN A 19 -13.00 -2.99 5.21
C ASN A 19 -13.47 -4.38 5.65
N GLY A 20 -12.95 -5.43 5.01
CA GLY A 20 -13.36 -6.80 5.20
C GLY A 20 -13.25 -7.22 6.67
N ASN A 21 -14.37 -7.72 7.23
CA ASN A 21 -14.50 -8.06 8.65
C ASN A 21 -14.12 -6.92 9.64
N GLY A 22 -14.05 -5.67 9.18
CA GLY A 22 -13.67 -4.53 10.01
C GLY A 22 -12.18 -4.48 10.38
N ASN A 23 -11.28 -5.09 9.61
CA ASN A 23 -9.85 -5.19 9.93
C ASN A 23 -8.90 -5.00 8.74
N GLU A 24 -9.36 -4.38 7.65
CA GLU A 24 -8.54 -4.14 6.46
C GLU A 24 -8.13 -2.67 6.39
N HIS A 25 -6.94 -2.36 6.94
CA HIS A 25 -6.48 -0.98 7.11
C HIS A 25 -5.23 -0.62 6.30
N CYS A 26 -4.74 -1.51 5.45
CA CYS A 26 -3.56 -1.30 4.62
C CYS A 26 -3.88 -1.51 3.15
N ALA A 27 -3.43 -0.61 2.27
CA ALA A 27 -3.68 -0.77 0.84
C ALA A 27 -2.61 -1.64 0.16
N LEU A 28 -3.02 -2.56 -0.69
CA LEU A 28 -2.13 -3.39 -1.52
C LEU A 28 -2.48 -3.26 -3.00
N TYR A 29 -1.48 -3.29 -3.86
CA TYR A 29 -1.66 -3.48 -5.30
C TYR A 29 -1.74 -4.97 -5.63
N TRP A 30 -2.85 -5.40 -6.23
CA TRP A 30 -3.12 -6.79 -6.62
C TRP A 30 -2.79 -7.00 -8.10
N ILE A 31 -1.75 -7.80 -8.38
CA ILE A 31 -1.18 -7.95 -9.74
C ILE A 31 -2.18 -8.60 -10.71
N THR A 32 -2.85 -9.67 -10.30
CA THR A 32 -3.78 -10.41 -11.17
C THR A 32 -5.08 -9.66 -11.45
N ARG A 33 -5.43 -8.66 -10.61
CA ARG A 33 -6.63 -7.83 -10.78
C ARG A 33 -6.31 -6.39 -11.24
N SER A 34 -5.03 -6.02 -11.31
CA SER A 34 -4.55 -4.72 -11.75
C SER A 34 -5.23 -3.54 -11.04
N GLY A 35 -5.38 -3.67 -9.71
CA GLY A 35 -6.07 -2.68 -8.88
C GLY A 35 -5.76 -2.87 -7.39
N TRP A 36 -6.30 -1.99 -6.55
CA TRP A 36 -5.99 -1.94 -5.12
C TRP A 36 -7.07 -2.61 -4.28
N ASN A 37 -6.64 -3.30 -3.24
CA ASN A 37 -7.48 -3.82 -2.15
C ASN A 37 -7.05 -3.15 -0.85
N ASP A 38 -7.97 -2.93 0.07
CA ASP A 38 -7.62 -2.83 1.47
C ASP A 38 -7.46 -4.24 2.01
N GLY A 39 -6.43 -4.47 2.81
CA GLY A 39 -6.10 -5.78 3.34
C GLY A 39 -5.67 -5.69 4.78
N VAL A 40 -5.71 -6.84 5.45
CA VAL A 40 -5.22 -6.97 6.82
C VAL A 40 -3.71 -6.69 6.81
N CYS A 41 -3.27 -5.64 7.52
CA CYS A 41 -1.87 -5.18 7.53
C CYS A 41 -0.84 -6.24 7.94
N LYS A 42 -1.28 -7.33 8.58
CA LYS A 42 -0.44 -8.44 9.06
C LYS A 42 -0.17 -9.51 7.99
N GLU A 43 -0.82 -9.42 6.82
CA GLU A 43 -0.61 -10.38 5.74
C GLU A 43 0.82 -10.34 5.19
N LYS A 44 1.36 -11.52 4.90
CA LYS A 44 2.73 -11.68 4.39
C LYS A 44 2.78 -11.48 2.88
N ILE A 45 2.74 -10.21 2.47
CA ILE A 45 2.81 -9.79 1.06
C ILE A 45 4.16 -9.10 0.79
N ASN A 46 4.57 -9.10 -0.48
CA ASN A 46 5.83 -8.50 -0.91
C ASN A 46 5.89 -6.98 -0.65
N PHE A 47 7.11 -6.48 -0.52
CA PHE A 47 7.41 -5.04 -0.46
C PHE A 47 8.40 -4.69 -1.56
N VAL A 48 8.21 -3.53 -2.19
CA VAL A 48 9.20 -2.96 -3.11
C VAL A 48 10.12 -2.07 -2.29
N ILE A 49 11.40 -2.43 -2.21
CA ILE A 49 12.43 -1.66 -1.49
C ILE A 49 13.29 -0.91 -2.51
N CYS A 50 13.47 0.39 -2.32
CA CYS A 50 14.47 1.18 -3.04
C CYS A 50 15.80 1.10 -2.27
N ASN A 51 16.79 0.40 -2.82
CA ASN A 51 18.12 0.36 -2.23
C ASN A 51 18.85 1.68 -2.54
N ASN A 52 19.20 2.44 -1.49
CA ASN A 52 20.20 3.53 -1.43
C ASN A 52 19.78 4.99 -1.16
N ASN A 53 18.53 5.37 -0.85
CA ASN A 53 18.21 6.81 -0.65
C ASN A 53 17.14 7.15 0.41
N GLY A 54 17.15 6.53 1.60
CA GLY A 54 16.17 6.86 2.65
C GLY A 54 14.74 6.50 2.22
N ALA A 55 14.41 5.22 2.24
CA ALA A 55 13.18 4.69 1.68
C ALA A 55 11.93 5.30 2.34
N ARG A 56 11.03 5.85 1.51
CA ARG A 56 9.64 6.15 1.87
C ARG A 56 8.77 4.94 1.51
N LEU A 57 7.63 4.79 2.18
CA LEU A 57 6.65 3.79 1.76
C LEU A 57 6.15 4.09 0.33
N LEU A 58 5.70 3.06 -0.38
CA LEU A 58 5.34 3.16 -1.80
C LEU A 58 4.09 4.02 -2.02
N GLU A 59 4.27 5.23 -2.56
CA GLU A 59 3.18 6.14 -2.90
C GLU A 59 3.01 6.21 -4.42
N LEU A 60 1.93 5.64 -4.95
CA LEU A 60 1.59 5.75 -6.37
C LEU A 60 0.90 7.09 -6.65
N GLN A 61 1.49 7.88 -7.53
CA GLN A 61 1.01 9.20 -7.95
C GLN A 61 0.40 9.19 -9.35
N SER A 62 0.59 8.12 -10.13
CA SER A 62 0.02 7.99 -11.47
C SER A 62 -0.12 6.54 -11.94
N LYS A 63 -0.91 6.35 -13.01
CA LYS A 63 -1.02 5.05 -13.70
C LYS A 63 0.31 4.59 -14.31
N VAL A 64 1.18 5.52 -14.71
CA VAL A 64 2.50 5.20 -15.28
C VAL A 64 3.39 4.53 -14.23
N GLU A 65 3.39 5.06 -13.01
CA GLU A 65 4.13 4.47 -11.89
C GLU A 65 3.55 3.12 -11.49
N GLU A 66 2.22 2.99 -11.45
CA GLU A 66 1.56 1.70 -11.18
C GLU A 66 1.93 0.65 -12.23
N ASN A 67 1.91 0.99 -13.51
CA ASN A 67 2.31 0.09 -14.59
C ASN A 67 3.78 -0.33 -14.46
N TRP A 68 4.66 0.59 -14.04
CA TRP A 68 6.05 0.24 -13.77
C TRP A 68 6.15 -0.77 -12.62
N ILE A 69 5.43 -0.55 -11.51
CA ILE A 69 5.39 -1.50 -10.39
C ILE A 69 4.81 -2.86 -10.83
N ASP A 70 3.73 -2.88 -11.61
CA ASP A 70 3.14 -4.10 -12.14
C ASP A 70 4.15 -4.93 -12.94
N LEU A 71 4.84 -4.29 -13.90
CA LEU A 71 5.88 -4.93 -14.69
C LEU A 71 7.03 -5.44 -13.81
N GLN A 72 7.48 -4.62 -12.87
CA GLN A 72 8.55 -4.96 -11.93
C GLN A 72 8.18 -6.15 -11.03
N CYS A 73 6.92 -6.27 -10.62
CA CYS A 73 6.41 -7.39 -9.86
C CYS A 73 6.40 -8.67 -10.70
N ARG A 74 5.92 -8.59 -11.95
CA ARG A 74 5.90 -9.73 -12.89
C ARG A 74 7.31 -10.25 -13.19
N VAL A 75 8.25 -9.35 -13.47
CA VAL A 75 9.66 -9.71 -13.74
C VAL A 75 10.32 -10.36 -12.52
N ARG A 76 9.98 -9.93 -11.31
CA ARG A 76 10.49 -10.53 -10.05
C ARG A 76 9.74 -11.79 -9.63
N GLY A 77 8.70 -12.22 -10.36
CA GLY A 77 7.91 -13.40 -10.02
C GLY A 77 6.99 -13.23 -8.80
N TYR A 78 6.57 -12.00 -8.48
CA TYR A 78 5.61 -11.76 -7.40
C TYR A 78 4.23 -12.26 -7.83
N GLY A 79 3.69 -13.26 -7.12
CA GLY A 79 2.43 -13.93 -7.52
C GLY A 79 1.15 -13.21 -7.07
N PHE A 80 1.21 -12.40 -6.01
CA PHE A 80 0.03 -11.79 -5.41
C PHE A 80 -0.03 -10.28 -5.64
N GLY A 81 0.90 -9.56 -5.02
CA GLY A 81 0.85 -8.11 -4.96
C GLY A 81 1.99 -7.52 -4.17
N VAL A 82 1.92 -6.20 -3.97
CA VAL A 82 2.83 -5.46 -3.11
C VAL A 82 2.04 -4.48 -2.23
N TRP A 83 2.53 -4.28 -1.01
CA TRP A 83 1.96 -3.26 -0.14
C TRP A 83 2.24 -1.84 -0.67
N LEU A 84 1.23 -0.99 -0.59
CA LEU A 84 1.35 0.46 -0.77
C LEU A 84 1.60 1.13 0.59
N GLY A 85 2.09 2.36 0.57
CA GLY A 85 2.31 3.18 1.75
C GLY A 85 1.07 3.85 2.31
N LEU A 86 -0.13 3.33 2.01
CA LEU A 86 -1.42 3.91 2.37
C LEU A 86 -2.10 3.10 3.47
N THR A 87 -2.66 3.81 4.44
CA THR A 87 -3.45 3.24 5.53
C THR A 87 -4.52 4.21 6.01
N ASP A 88 -5.60 3.69 6.58
CA ASP A 88 -6.64 4.47 7.24
C ASP A 88 -6.68 4.27 8.76
N LEU A 89 -5.63 3.70 9.37
CA LEU A 89 -5.50 3.47 10.82
C LEU A 89 -5.74 4.72 11.69
N GLN A 90 -5.53 5.92 11.14
CA GLN A 90 -5.80 7.17 11.86
C GLN A 90 -7.29 7.55 11.83
N ARG A 91 -7.99 7.21 10.75
CA ARG A 91 -9.40 7.50 10.52
C ARG A 91 -9.96 6.58 9.45
N GLU A 92 -10.81 5.66 9.90
CA GLU A 92 -11.51 4.68 9.07
C GLU A 92 -12.07 5.29 7.76
N GLY A 93 -11.81 4.62 6.64
CA GLY A 93 -12.21 5.05 5.30
C GLY A 93 -11.42 6.24 4.74
N GLN A 94 -10.43 6.77 5.46
CA GLN A 94 -9.56 7.86 5.01
C GLN A 94 -8.12 7.40 4.86
N TYR A 95 -7.84 6.76 3.72
CA TYR A 95 -6.50 6.34 3.35
C TYR A 95 -5.56 7.54 3.17
N VAL A 96 -4.47 7.54 3.93
CA VAL A 96 -3.41 8.54 3.89
C VAL A 96 -2.05 7.87 3.80
N THR A 97 -1.07 8.57 3.24
CA THR A 97 0.30 8.09 3.21
C THR A 97 0.96 8.26 4.56
N MET A 98 1.63 7.22 5.06
CA MET A 98 2.49 7.30 6.24
C MET A 98 3.96 7.31 5.81
N SER A 99 4.36 8.28 4.99
CA SER A 99 5.77 8.41 4.64
C SER A 99 6.56 9.06 5.77
N ASP A 100 7.00 8.25 6.72
CA ASP A 100 8.20 8.50 7.54
C ASP A 100 8.94 7.18 7.70
N ALA A 101 10.22 7.13 7.31
CA ALA A 101 11.10 5.96 7.39
C ALA A 101 11.44 5.51 8.83
N ARG A 102 10.68 5.95 9.85
CA ARG A 102 10.87 5.50 11.23
C ARG A 102 10.11 4.20 11.43
N ARG A 103 10.82 3.19 11.95
CA ARG A 103 10.25 1.90 12.36
C ARG A 103 8.91 2.14 13.07
N PRO A 104 7.79 1.52 12.63
CA PRO A 104 6.58 1.53 13.42
C PRO A 104 6.91 0.87 14.76
N HIS A 105 6.82 1.62 15.86
CA HIS A 105 6.81 1.03 17.19
C HIS A 105 5.42 0.42 17.39
N TYR A 106 5.26 -0.85 17.03
CA TYR A 106 4.14 -1.63 17.53
C TYR A 106 4.40 -1.89 19.01
N GLY A 107 3.75 -1.13 19.88
CA GLY A 107 3.75 -1.42 21.30
C GLY A 107 3.18 -2.82 21.52
N THR A 108 3.98 -3.72 22.06
CA THR A 108 3.51 -5.01 22.56
C THR A 108 2.71 -4.74 23.83
N GLY A 109 1.38 -4.84 23.73
CA GLY A 109 0.49 -5.07 24.87
C GLY A 109 0.06 -6.54 24.86
#